data_AF-A0A0Q8CB78-F1
#
_entry.id   AF-A0A0Q8CB78-F1
#
_cell.length_a   1.000
_cell.length_b   1.000
_cell.length_c   1.000
_cell.angle_alpha   90.00
_cell.angle_beta   90.00
_cell.angle_gamma   90.00
#
_symmetry.space_group_name_H-M   'P 1'
#
loop_
_entity.id
_entity.type
_entity.pdbx_description
1 polymer ?
#
loop_
_entity_poly.entity_id
_entity_poly.type
_entity_poly.pdbx_seq_one_letter_code
_entity_poly.pdbx_strand_id
1 'polypeptide(L)'
;MNRLCSSELVTDPDIAAQLSSLETRVLGGRAIGIVNNHFIDLPSAIGGSGAVLNNGDPSDIRRENLSRLRYALGTSGELVCGPIKAGFCRLAIPARTQADPVAGIEHAIGGIDPDSPFRYLPLGHTAQVPNISLDSIDNAATLLTLSHWPSNHTPQRYKANLSTQSAFRYLREGNPVGEARIVTSDHFDLDGLASIYAFLSPASALRHQDLLIDVARLGDFSRGTSPQALRVAFTLNSLAAQVKRPGVLDADTALLQTYRAVLPKVGHVLEHPGQYAHCYLEGMHHLARSERLLNHPETRLVEYKDVDLAVFHLPAALVTDHLDYQQSYFGLSNIAFHNRTRCGVVAIVHGAALEVRQRYESWVERISGIPRPRRDLAIFTRALQQDEREGCTWHYGGVENIMPALKCANPGATRYSSEMLLMELRQFLAVAPVAWWGSPSGSASGAG
;
A
#
# COMPACT_ATOMS: atom_id res chain seq x y z
N MET A 1 19.93 -4.65 22.66
CA MET A 1 20.32 -5.98 22.16
C MET A 1 20.05 -6.01 20.66
N ASN A 2 21.14 -5.99 19.89
CA ASN A 2 21.30 -6.16 18.44
C ASN A 2 20.19 -5.63 17.51
N ARG A 3 20.27 -4.34 17.14
CA ARG A 3 19.84 -3.90 15.80
C ARG A 3 20.75 -4.62 14.82
N LEU A 4 20.25 -5.64 14.13
CA LEU A 4 20.95 -6.24 13.01
C LEU A 4 21.22 -5.13 11.99
N CYS A 5 22.50 -4.88 11.69
CA CYS A 5 22.91 -4.02 10.59
C CYS A 5 22.08 -4.39 9.36
N SER A 6 21.51 -3.38 8.70
CA SER A 6 21.26 -3.48 7.27
C SER A 6 22.53 -4.06 6.63
N SER A 7 22.43 -5.21 5.96
CA SER A 7 23.50 -5.64 5.07
C SER A 7 23.78 -4.47 4.14
N GLU A 8 25.03 -4.00 4.11
CA GLU A 8 25.42 -2.98 3.13
C GLU A 8 25.08 -3.51 1.74
N LEU A 9 24.37 -2.70 0.95
CA LEU A 9 24.03 -3.08 -0.42
C LEU A 9 25.31 -3.19 -1.25
N VAL A 10 25.53 -4.35 -1.86
CA VAL A 10 26.61 -4.57 -2.82
C VAL A 10 26.16 -3.98 -4.16
N THR A 11 26.87 -2.96 -4.64
CA THR A 11 26.46 -2.12 -5.77
C THR A 11 27.64 -1.81 -6.69
N ASP A 12 27.33 -1.44 -7.94
CA ASP A 12 28.33 -0.84 -8.83
C ASP A 12 28.74 0.56 -8.31
N PRO A 13 29.99 1.02 -8.53
CA PRO A 13 30.48 2.28 -7.98
C PRO A 13 29.65 3.52 -8.36
N ASP A 14 29.07 3.56 -9.57
CA ASP A 14 28.25 4.66 -10.03
C ASP A 14 26.88 4.72 -9.33
N ILE A 15 26.36 3.56 -8.90
CA ILE A 15 25.14 3.45 -8.10
C ILE A 15 25.42 3.84 -6.65
N ALA A 16 26.51 3.33 -6.06
CA ALA A 16 26.88 3.60 -4.67
C ALA A 16 26.91 5.11 -4.36
N ALA A 17 27.45 5.92 -5.27
CA ALA A 17 27.51 7.38 -5.13
C ALA A 17 26.14 8.07 -5.08
N GLN A 18 25.10 7.47 -5.66
CA GLN A 18 23.75 8.03 -5.69
C GLN A 18 22.92 7.60 -4.47
N LEU A 19 23.19 6.41 -3.91
CA LEU A 19 22.48 5.85 -2.77
C LEU A 19 22.72 6.61 -1.45
N SER A 20 23.81 7.38 -1.33
CA SER A 20 24.09 8.17 -0.12
C SER A 20 23.01 9.20 0.23
N SER A 21 22.14 9.54 -0.72
CA SER A 21 20.99 10.43 -0.53
C SER A 21 19.71 9.73 -0.08
N LEU A 22 19.70 8.39 -0.04
CA LEU A 22 18.55 7.56 0.24
C LEU A 22 18.74 6.80 1.55
N GLU A 23 17.64 6.61 2.27
CA GLU A 23 17.58 5.47 3.19
C GLU A 23 17.41 4.20 2.35
N THR A 24 18.07 3.11 2.72
CA THR A 24 17.96 1.85 1.97
C THR A 24 17.53 0.73 2.89
N ARG A 25 16.58 -0.09 2.43
CA ARG A 25 16.05 -1.24 3.15
C ARG A 25 15.80 -2.39 2.19
N VAL A 26 15.81 -3.62 2.69
CA VAL A 26 15.25 -4.76 1.97
C VAL A 26 13.78 -4.89 2.36
N LEU A 27 12.87 -4.61 1.42
CA LEU A 27 11.43 -4.73 1.58
C LEU A 27 10.89 -5.72 0.56
N GLY A 28 10.06 -6.65 1.01
CA GLY A 28 9.44 -7.67 0.17
C GLY A 28 10.38 -8.49 -0.71
N GLY A 29 11.62 -8.69 -0.28
CA GLY A 29 12.64 -9.40 -1.05
C GLY A 29 13.34 -8.56 -2.12
N ARG A 30 13.27 -7.22 -2.02
CA ARG A 30 13.92 -6.29 -2.94
C ARG A 30 14.66 -5.20 -2.18
N ALA A 31 15.78 -4.72 -2.72
CA ALA A 31 16.41 -3.49 -2.22
C ALA A 31 15.58 -2.27 -2.65
N ILE A 32 15.10 -1.53 -1.66
CA ILE A 32 14.28 -0.34 -1.83
C ILE A 32 15.03 0.87 -1.31
N GLY A 33 15.13 1.91 -2.15
CA GLY A 33 15.52 3.25 -1.74
C GLY A 33 14.30 4.02 -1.25
N ILE A 34 14.42 4.70 -0.13
CA ILE A 34 13.33 5.44 0.52
C ILE A 34 13.74 6.90 0.64
N VAL A 35 12.89 7.80 0.13
CA VAL A 35 13.05 9.25 0.27
C VAL A 35 11.69 9.93 0.24
N ASN A 36 11.41 10.82 1.20
CA ASN A 36 10.11 11.52 1.32
C ASN A 36 8.88 10.59 1.24
N ASN A 37 8.94 9.42 1.88
CA ASN A 37 7.91 8.37 1.79
C ASN A 37 7.64 7.85 0.36
N HIS A 38 8.59 8.02 -0.56
CA HIS A 38 8.59 7.43 -1.89
C HIS A 38 9.52 6.23 -1.92
N PHE A 39 9.01 5.10 -2.43
CA PHE A 39 9.75 3.85 -2.52
C PHE A 39 10.31 3.71 -3.94
N ILE A 40 11.59 3.42 -4.05
CA ILE A 40 12.29 3.24 -5.32
C ILE A 40 12.77 1.81 -5.38
N ASP A 41 12.19 1.01 -6.28
CA ASP A 41 12.66 -0.34 -6.57
C ASP A 41 14.04 -0.30 -7.25
N LEU A 42 15.12 -0.46 -6.47
CA LEU A 42 16.48 -0.28 -6.96
C LEU A 42 16.85 -1.25 -8.08
N PRO A 43 16.55 -2.57 -8.01
CA PRO A 43 16.74 -3.47 -9.14
C PRO A 43 16.08 -2.97 -10.43
N SER A 44 14.83 -2.48 -10.38
CA SER A 44 14.15 -1.95 -11.58
C SER A 44 14.71 -0.60 -12.03
N ALA A 45 15.14 0.25 -11.10
CA ALA A 45 15.78 1.52 -11.44
C ALA A 45 17.15 1.32 -12.13
N ILE A 46 17.85 0.24 -11.81
CA ILE A 46 19.17 -0.11 -12.38
C ILE A 46 19.03 -0.93 -13.67
N GLY A 47 18.25 -2.01 -13.65
CA GLY A 47 18.10 -2.96 -14.76
C GLY A 47 16.96 -2.64 -15.74
N GLY A 48 16.16 -1.61 -15.44
CA GLY A 48 14.86 -1.38 -16.07
C GLY A 48 13.79 -2.30 -15.47
N SER A 49 12.52 -2.03 -15.75
CA SER A 49 11.40 -2.75 -15.11
C SER A 49 11.51 -4.28 -15.30
N GLY A 50 10.90 -5.11 -14.44
CA GLY A 50 11.06 -6.55 -14.56
C GLY A 50 12.50 -7.05 -14.40
N ALA A 51 13.36 -6.24 -13.76
CA ALA A 51 14.68 -6.69 -13.35
C ALA A 51 14.56 -7.63 -12.16
N VAL A 52 15.32 -8.72 -12.24
CA VAL A 52 15.39 -9.79 -11.25
C VAL A 52 16.84 -10.05 -10.87
N LEU A 53 17.02 -10.59 -9.67
CA LEU A 53 18.31 -10.98 -9.11
C LEU A 53 18.64 -12.40 -9.53
N ASN A 54 19.85 -12.62 -10.08
CA ASN A 54 20.30 -13.93 -10.55
C ASN A 54 20.61 -14.87 -9.39
N ASN A 55 21.23 -14.35 -8.32
CA ASN A 55 21.57 -15.12 -7.12
C ASN A 55 20.46 -15.16 -6.04
N GLY A 56 19.37 -14.40 -6.22
CA GLY A 56 18.29 -14.26 -5.26
C GLY A 56 18.62 -13.46 -3.98
N ASP A 57 19.83 -12.93 -3.83
CA ASP A 57 20.22 -12.09 -2.69
C ASP A 57 19.74 -10.65 -2.92
N PRO A 58 18.78 -10.14 -2.14
CA PRO A 58 18.27 -8.77 -2.29
C PRO A 58 19.30 -7.70 -1.96
N SER A 59 20.43 -8.04 -1.33
CA SER A 59 21.49 -7.09 -0.99
C SER A 59 22.47 -6.86 -2.14
N ASP A 60 22.53 -7.74 -3.14
CA ASP A 60 23.46 -7.65 -4.27
C ASP A 60 22.76 -7.11 -5.52
N ILE A 61 22.82 -5.79 -5.72
CA ILE A 61 22.16 -5.10 -6.84
C ILE A 61 23.15 -4.65 -7.92
N ARG A 62 24.34 -5.27 -7.99
CA ARG A 62 25.27 -5.07 -9.11
C ARG A 62 24.64 -5.50 -10.44
N ARG A 63 24.92 -4.77 -11.52
CA ARG A 63 24.35 -5.10 -12.85
C ARG A 63 24.68 -6.50 -13.34
N GLU A 64 25.84 -7.05 -12.97
CA GLU A 64 26.23 -8.44 -13.28
C GLU A 64 25.34 -9.49 -12.59
N ASN A 65 24.74 -9.13 -11.45
CA ASN A 65 23.78 -9.97 -10.74
C ASN A 65 22.32 -9.70 -11.17
N LEU A 66 22.08 -8.69 -12.01
CA LEU A 66 20.74 -8.39 -12.52
C LEU A 66 20.53 -9.00 -13.90
N SER A 67 19.32 -9.45 -14.13
CA SER A 67 18.81 -9.78 -15.46
C SER A 67 17.42 -9.17 -15.67
N ARG A 68 17.03 -8.99 -16.92
CA ARG A 68 15.71 -8.49 -17.27
C ARG A 68 14.87 -9.58 -17.91
N LEU A 69 13.73 -9.85 -17.29
CA LEU A 69 12.74 -10.77 -17.84
C LEU A 69 11.94 -10.11 -18.97
N ARG A 70 11.68 -10.89 -20.01
CA ARG A 70 10.81 -10.52 -21.13
C ARG A 70 9.76 -11.59 -21.31
N TYR A 71 8.54 -11.13 -21.56
CA TYR A 71 7.41 -11.96 -21.91
C TYR A 71 7.04 -11.66 -23.36
N ALA A 72 6.67 -12.68 -24.12
CA ALA A 72 6.20 -12.53 -25.50
C ALA A 72 4.76 -13.03 -25.61
N LEU A 73 3.86 -12.19 -26.11
CA LEU A 73 2.47 -12.56 -26.32
C LEU A 73 2.38 -13.68 -27.36
N GLY A 74 1.44 -14.61 -27.19
CA GLY A 74 1.21 -15.73 -28.10
C GLY A 74 2.22 -16.89 -27.99
N THR A 75 3.17 -16.85 -27.04
CA THR A 75 4.20 -17.89 -26.88
C THR A 75 3.85 -18.98 -25.86
N SER A 76 2.58 -19.15 -25.52
CA SER A 76 2.11 -20.10 -24.48
C SER A 76 2.73 -19.86 -23.09
N GLY A 77 3.17 -18.63 -22.81
CA GLY A 77 3.64 -18.23 -21.49
C GLY A 77 5.16 -18.27 -21.28
N GLU A 78 5.99 -18.16 -22.32
CA GLU A 78 7.45 -18.22 -22.14
C GLU A 78 8.05 -16.92 -21.58
N LEU A 79 8.97 -17.05 -20.62
CA LEU A 79 9.78 -15.95 -20.09
C LEU A 79 11.23 -16.12 -20.50
N VAL A 80 11.77 -15.09 -21.14
CA VAL A 80 13.16 -15.05 -21.57
C VAL A 80 13.95 -14.12 -20.66
N CYS A 81 15.04 -14.64 -20.12
CA CYS A 81 15.99 -13.88 -19.32
C CYS A 81 17.04 -13.24 -20.25
N GLY A 82 17.25 -11.93 -20.13
CA GLY A 82 18.28 -11.23 -20.89
C GLY A 82 19.18 -10.39 -19.98
N PRO A 83 20.45 -10.15 -20.37
CA PRO A 83 21.39 -9.40 -19.56
C PRO A 83 20.99 -7.93 -19.44
N ILE A 84 21.44 -7.29 -18.35
CA ILE A 84 21.41 -5.83 -18.22
C ILE A 84 22.61 -5.24 -18.97
N LYS A 85 22.37 -4.17 -19.75
CA LYS A 85 23.46 -3.49 -20.46
C LYS A 85 24.39 -2.82 -19.45
N ALA A 86 25.69 -3.01 -19.63
CA ALA A 86 26.70 -2.25 -18.92
C ALA A 86 26.67 -0.77 -19.35
N GLY A 87 26.81 0.14 -18.39
CA GLY A 87 26.84 1.58 -18.63
C GLY A 87 26.46 2.38 -17.39
N PHE A 88 26.81 3.66 -17.38
CA PHE A 88 26.39 4.60 -16.33
C PHE A 88 24.86 4.64 -16.27
N CYS A 89 24.28 4.46 -15.09
CA CYS A 89 22.85 4.66 -14.91
C CYS A 89 22.56 5.68 -13.80
N ARG A 90 21.69 6.62 -14.15
CA ARG A 90 21.25 7.70 -13.26
C ARG A 90 19.91 7.31 -12.65
N LEU A 91 19.88 7.20 -11.33
CA LEU A 91 18.64 6.93 -10.60
C LEU A 91 17.75 8.17 -10.63
N ALA A 92 16.47 7.96 -10.91
CA ALA A 92 15.46 9.01 -10.80
C ALA A 92 15.06 9.19 -9.32
N ILE A 93 15.83 10.00 -8.60
CA ILE A 93 15.62 10.26 -7.17
C ILE A 93 14.85 11.58 -7.02
N PRO A 94 13.67 11.58 -6.37
CA PRO A 94 12.95 12.80 -6.02
C PRO A 94 13.82 13.75 -5.17
N ALA A 95 13.66 15.06 -5.36
CA ALA A 95 14.33 16.04 -4.51
C ALA A 95 13.88 15.87 -3.06
N ARG A 96 14.82 15.84 -2.11
CA ARG A 96 14.51 15.76 -0.67
C ARG A 96 13.72 16.99 -0.25
N THR A 97 12.60 16.77 0.44
CA THR A 97 11.93 17.87 1.14
C THR A 97 12.79 18.19 2.36
N GLN A 98 13.28 19.42 2.48
CA GLN A 98 13.85 19.85 3.76
C GLN A 98 12.68 19.97 4.73
N ALA A 99 12.65 19.12 5.75
CA ALA A 99 11.80 19.37 6.91
C ALA A 99 12.29 20.67 7.54
N ASP A 100 11.41 21.66 7.62
CA ASP A 100 11.70 22.84 8.42
C ASP A 100 11.81 22.34 9.88
N PRO A 101 12.94 22.56 10.59
CA PRO A 101 13.15 22.02 11.94
C PRO A 101 12.22 22.66 13.01
N VAL A 102 11.16 23.32 12.60
CA VAL A 102 10.33 24.23 13.40
C VAL A 102 9.18 23.51 14.12
N ALA A 103 8.82 22.28 13.75
CA ALA A 103 7.84 21.50 14.52
C ALA A 103 8.52 20.57 15.54
N GLY A 104 8.97 21.13 16.67
CA GLY A 104 9.43 20.33 17.80
C GLY A 104 8.30 19.70 18.61
N ILE A 105 8.66 19.06 19.72
CA ILE A 105 7.72 18.37 20.65
C ILE A 105 6.60 19.31 21.14
N GLU A 106 6.84 20.62 21.19
CA GLU A 106 5.84 21.63 21.56
C GLU A 106 4.59 21.57 20.68
N HIS A 107 4.73 21.20 19.41
CA HIS A 107 3.63 21.11 18.45
C HIS A 107 2.92 19.75 18.44
N ALA A 108 3.38 18.79 19.23
CA ALA A 108 2.79 17.45 19.31
C ALA A 108 1.32 17.51 19.73
N ILE A 109 0.46 16.73 19.09
CA ILE A 109 -0.97 16.69 19.38
C ILE A 109 -1.17 15.85 20.64
N GLY A 110 -1.68 16.44 21.71
CA GLY A 110 -2.01 15.76 22.96
C GLY A 110 -3.33 16.27 23.53
N GLY A 111 -3.67 15.80 24.74
CA GLY A 111 -4.86 16.26 25.45
C GLY A 111 -6.18 15.82 24.82
N ILE A 112 -6.17 14.79 23.97
CA ILE A 112 -7.39 14.11 23.52
C ILE A 112 -8.05 13.42 24.70
N ASP A 113 -7.24 12.69 25.47
CA ASP A 113 -7.55 12.21 26.81
C ASP A 113 -6.58 12.88 27.78
N PRO A 114 -7.04 13.64 28.79
CA PRO A 114 -6.17 14.28 29.77
C PRO A 114 -5.28 13.31 30.55
N ASP A 115 -5.72 12.06 30.70
CA ASP A 115 -5.00 11.03 31.44
C ASP A 115 -4.01 10.25 30.56
N SER A 116 -4.02 10.46 29.23
CA SER A 116 -3.04 9.84 28.35
C SER A 116 -1.69 10.57 28.42
N PRO A 117 -0.58 9.85 28.67
CA PRO A 117 0.75 10.45 28.67
C PRO A 117 1.30 10.64 27.25
N PHE A 118 0.58 10.19 26.21
CA PHE A 118 1.07 10.17 24.83
C PHE A 118 0.65 11.42 24.05
N ARG A 119 1.52 11.83 23.12
CA ARG A 119 1.25 12.86 22.11
C ARG A 119 1.65 12.35 20.74
N TYR A 120 1.01 12.84 19.69
CA TYR A 120 1.36 12.50 18.31
C TYR A 120 2.29 13.54 17.69
N LEU A 121 3.30 13.06 16.96
CA LEU A 121 4.18 13.88 16.11
C LEU A 121 4.53 13.09 14.82
N PRO A 122 4.54 13.71 13.63
CA PRO A 122 4.96 13.04 12.38
C PRO A 122 6.38 12.48 12.44
N LEU A 123 6.63 11.39 11.72
CA LEU A 123 7.89 10.63 11.80
C LEU A 123 9.12 11.51 11.52
N GLY A 124 9.07 12.40 10.53
CA GLY A 124 10.21 13.25 10.18
C GLY A 124 10.64 14.23 11.28
N HIS A 125 9.79 14.48 12.28
CA HIS A 125 10.12 15.31 13.45
C HIS A 125 10.56 14.48 14.68
N THR A 126 10.66 13.15 14.57
CA THR A 126 10.99 12.27 15.71
C THR A 126 12.41 11.70 15.67
N ALA A 127 13.27 12.17 14.76
CA ALA A 127 14.61 11.61 14.55
C ALA A 127 15.49 11.54 15.81
N GLN A 128 15.28 12.43 16.78
CA GLN A 128 15.98 12.49 18.07
C GLN A 128 15.05 12.34 19.27
N VAL A 129 13.79 11.96 19.06
CA VAL A 129 12.77 11.91 20.10
C VAL A 129 12.34 10.45 20.31
N PRO A 130 12.52 9.89 21.52
CA PRO A 130 12.04 8.55 21.84
C PRO A 130 10.56 8.37 21.52
N ASN A 131 10.25 7.44 20.61
CA ASN A 131 8.92 7.30 20.04
C ASN A 131 8.47 5.85 19.92
N ILE A 132 7.15 5.68 19.75
CA ILE A 132 6.51 4.46 19.29
C ILE A 132 6.03 4.69 17.85
N SER A 133 6.57 3.94 16.90
CA SER A 133 6.11 3.95 15.51
C SER A 133 4.84 3.11 15.39
N LEU A 134 3.78 3.74 14.92
CA LEU A 134 2.48 3.14 14.67
C LEU A 134 2.24 3.24 13.16
N ASP A 135 1.96 2.10 12.53
CA ASP A 135 1.62 2.04 11.11
C ASP A 135 2.52 2.90 10.21
N SER A 136 3.83 2.64 10.27
CA SER A 136 4.85 3.38 9.54
C SER A 136 6.16 2.61 9.58
N ILE A 137 7.19 3.14 8.92
CA ILE A 137 8.58 2.74 9.18
C ILE A 137 9.04 3.27 10.56
N ASP A 138 10.18 2.76 11.04
CA ASP A 138 10.83 3.19 12.26
C ASP A 138 12.10 4.02 11.98
N ASN A 139 12.58 4.76 12.98
CA ASN A 139 13.83 5.51 12.90
C ASN A 139 14.76 5.17 14.07
N ALA A 140 15.93 5.83 14.11
CA ALA A 140 16.95 5.54 15.11
C ALA A 140 16.48 5.80 16.56
N ALA A 141 15.48 6.65 16.78
CA ALA A 141 14.91 6.96 18.10
C ALA A 141 13.66 6.13 18.45
N THR A 142 13.16 5.29 17.52
CA THR A 142 12.02 4.42 17.78
C THR A 142 12.38 3.33 18.80
N LEU A 143 11.61 3.26 19.88
CA LEU A 143 11.77 2.27 20.96
C LEU A 143 10.84 1.06 20.80
N LEU A 144 9.73 1.23 20.09
CA LEU A 144 8.77 0.18 19.77
C LEU A 144 8.13 0.46 18.41
N THR A 145 7.99 -0.57 17.60
CA THR A 145 7.23 -0.54 16.34
C THR A 145 5.98 -1.39 16.49
N LEU A 146 4.82 -0.88 16.05
CA LEU A 146 3.55 -1.60 15.93
C LEU A 146 2.98 -1.30 14.54
N SER A 147 3.58 -1.96 13.55
CA SER A 147 3.28 -1.82 12.12
C SER A 147 3.19 -3.22 11.48
N HIS A 148 2.39 -3.32 10.42
CA HIS A 148 2.33 -4.49 9.54
C HIS A 148 3.06 -4.29 8.20
N TRP A 149 3.72 -3.14 7.99
CA TRP A 149 4.48 -2.89 6.78
C TRP A 149 5.61 -3.91 6.61
N PRO A 150 6.06 -4.19 5.37
CA PRO A 150 7.15 -5.14 5.15
C PRO A 150 8.41 -4.79 5.96
N SER A 151 9.05 -5.82 6.50
CA SER A 151 10.28 -5.69 7.29
C SER A 151 10.14 -4.79 8.54
N ASN A 152 8.94 -4.61 9.08
CA ASN A 152 8.74 -3.93 10.37
C ASN A 152 9.46 -4.67 11.51
N HIS A 153 9.76 -3.93 12.57
CA HIS A 153 10.35 -4.45 13.81
C HIS A 153 9.31 -4.72 14.91
N THR A 154 8.04 -4.96 14.55
CA THR A 154 7.00 -5.26 15.52
C THR A 154 7.34 -6.57 16.26
N PRO A 155 7.40 -6.57 17.61
CA PRO A 155 7.67 -7.79 18.35
C PRO A 155 6.67 -8.90 18.04
N GLN A 156 7.14 -10.13 17.88
CA GLN A 156 6.34 -11.27 17.42
C GLN A 156 5.01 -11.45 18.20
N ARG A 157 5.04 -11.23 19.52
CA ARG A 157 3.84 -11.32 20.38
C ARG A 157 2.75 -10.32 20.03
N TYR A 158 3.10 -9.19 19.42
CA TYR A 158 2.18 -8.12 19.05
C TYR A 158 1.79 -8.15 17.57
N LYS A 159 2.56 -8.81 16.69
CA LYS A 159 2.28 -8.82 15.24
C LYS A 159 0.85 -9.25 14.93
N ALA A 160 0.13 -8.43 14.16
CA ALA A 160 -1.19 -8.72 13.65
C ALA A 160 -1.29 -8.36 12.16
N ASN A 161 -2.43 -8.66 11.52
CA ASN A 161 -2.64 -8.30 10.11
C ASN A 161 -2.89 -6.80 9.92
N LEU A 162 -3.14 -6.04 11.00
CA LEU A 162 -3.36 -4.59 11.00
C LEU A 162 -2.51 -3.99 12.12
N SER A 163 -1.99 -2.80 11.89
CA SER A 163 -1.22 -2.01 12.85
C SER A 163 -2.07 -1.67 14.10
N THR A 164 -3.35 -1.33 13.92
CA THR A 164 -4.34 -1.13 15.01
C THR A 164 -4.52 -2.37 15.87
N GLN A 165 -4.56 -3.56 15.27
CA GLN A 165 -4.64 -4.80 16.04
C GLN A 165 -3.37 -5.03 16.85
N SER A 166 -2.20 -4.69 16.29
CA SER A 166 -0.91 -4.76 16.99
C SER A 166 -0.88 -3.78 18.17
N ALA A 167 -1.39 -2.55 17.99
CA ALA A 167 -1.57 -1.55 19.03
C ALA A 167 -2.45 -2.05 20.19
N PHE A 168 -3.62 -2.64 19.91
CA PHE A 168 -4.48 -3.17 20.96
C PHE A 168 -3.88 -4.36 21.71
N ARG A 169 -3.14 -5.24 21.03
CA ARG A 169 -2.41 -6.32 21.72
C ARG A 169 -1.38 -5.78 22.69
N TYR A 170 -0.64 -4.74 22.27
CA TYR A 170 0.30 -4.05 23.14
C TYR A 170 -0.39 -3.43 24.37
N LEU A 171 -1.43 -2.62 24.15
CA LEU A 171 -2.11 -1.87 25.22
C LEU A 171 -2.74 -2.77 26.27
N ARG A 172 -3.22 -3.96 25.90
CA ARG A 172 -3.78 -4.94 26.84
C ARG A 172 -2.76 -5.49 27.83
N GLU A 173 -1.48 -5.54 27.47
CA GLU A 173 -0.43 -5.97 28.39
C GLU A 173 -0.03 -4.85 29.38
N GLY A 174 -0.30 -3.59 29.06
CA GLY A 174 -0.04 -2.46 29.96
C GLY A 174 1.44 -2.19 30.26
N ASN A 175 2.35 -2.73 29.45
CA ASN A 175 3.79 -2.54 29.65
C ASN A 175 4.20 -1.07 29.37
N PRO A 176 5.17 -0.51 30.12
CA PRO A 176 5.78 0.76 29.74
C PRO A 176 6.76 0.59 28.58
N VAL A 177 6.75 1.50 27.59
CA VAL A 177 7.81 1.59 26.55
C VAL A 177 8.88 2.59 26.98
N GLY A 178 9.68 2.22 27.99
CA GLY A 178 10.74 3.08 28.51
C GLY A 178 10.26 4.53 28.74
N GLU A 179 10.97 5.48 28.14
CA GLU A 179 10.67 6.91 28.24
C GLU A 179 9.78 7.45 27.10
N ALA A 180 9.33 6.61 26.15
CA ALA A 180 8.55 7.10 25.02
C ALA A 180 7.25 7.78 25.48
N ARG A 181 7.04 9.02 25.02
CA ARG A 181 5.81 9.81 25.18
C ARG A 181 5.24 10.29 23.86
N ILE A 182 5.94 10.01 22.76
CA ILE A 182 5.51 10.33 21.41
C ILE A 182 5.10 9.04 20.69
N VAL A 183 3.93 9.07 20.06
CA VAL A 183 3.54 8.12 19.02
C VAL A 183 3.67 8.79 17.66
N THR A 184 4.03 8.04 16.63
CA THR A 184 4.36 8.60 15.32
C THR A 184 3.87 7.74 14.17
N SER A 185 3.63 8.39 13.03
CA SER A 185 3.40 7.79 11.71
C SER A 185 3.96 8.73 10.63
N ASP A 186 4.24 8.20 9.45
CA ASP A 186 4.77 8.90 8.27
C ASP A 186 3.69 9.17 7.20
N HIS A 187 2.45 8.75 7.44
CA HIS A 187 1.32 8.99 6.55
C HIS A 187 0.00 9.07 7.33
N PHE A 188 -1.08 9.37 6.61
CA PHE A 188 -2.43 9.34 7.15
C PHE A 188 -3.25 8.29 6.40
N ASP A 189 -3.76 7.32 7.14
CA ASP A 189 -4.87 6.47 6.74
C ASP A 189 -5.70 6.07 7.99
N LEU A 190 -6.62 5.13 7.81
CA LEU A 190 -7.50 4.71 8.89
C LEU A 190 -6.85 3.72 9.87
N ASP A 191 -5.86 2.93 9.46
CA ASP A 191 -5.16 2.01 10.37
C ASP A 191 -4.16 2.79 11.25
N GLY A 192 -3.40 3.71 10.67
CA GLY A 192 -2.57 4.68 11.38
C GLY A 192 -3.39 5.57 12.31
N LEU A 193 -4.52 6.11 11.87
CA LEU A 193 -5.39 6.92 12.73
C LEU A 193 -5.95 6.14 13.92
N ALA A 194 -6.45 4.92 13.71
CA ALA A 194 -7.03 4.11 14.77
C ALA A 194 -5.96 3.64 15.77
N SER A 195 -4.77 3.26 15.31
CA SER A 195 -3.64 2.90 16.17
C SER A 195 -3.13 4.09 17.01
N ILE A 196 -2.97 5.28 16.42
CA ILE A 196 -2.60 6.51 17.15
C ILE A 196 -3.67 6.87 18.19
N TYR A 197 -4.95 6.84 17.81
CA TYR A 197 -6.05 7.13 18.72
C TYR A 197 -6.05 6.17 19.93
N ALA A 198 -5.68 4.90 19.73
CA ALA A 198 -5.59 3.92 20.81
C ALA A 198 -4.59 4.30 21.91
N PHE A 199 -3.52 5.03 21.57
CA PHE A 199 -2.58 5.56 22.56
C PHE A 199 -3.02 6.92 23.13
N LEU A 200 -3.63 7.78 22.31
CA LEU A 200 -4.06 9.12 22.75
C LEU A 200 -5.33 9.12 23.59
N SER A 201 -6.19 8.10 23.48
CA SER A 201 -7.36 7.89 24.36
C SER A 201 -7.62 6.41 24.61
N PRO A 202 -6.79 5.74 25.44
CA PRO A 202 -6.83 4.29 25.61
C PRO A 202 -8.17 3.76 26.12
N ALA A 203 -8.77 4.43 27.10
CA ALA A 203 -10.05 4.00 27.67
C ALA A 203 -11.19 4.07 26.63
N SER A 204 -11.23 5.14 25.83
CA SER A 204 -12.22 5.28 24.75
C SER A 204 -11.97 4.28 23.63
N ALA A 205 -10.72 4.10 23.23
CA ALA A 205 -10.36 3.17 22.16
C ALA A 205 -10.65 1.70 22.54
N LEU A 206 -10.37 1.30 23.78
CA LEU A 206 -10.69 -0.06 24.27
C LEU A 206 -12.20 -0.33 24.29
N ARG A 207 -13.04 0.68 24.61
CA ARG A 207 -14.50 0.55 24.49
C ARG A 207 -14.97 0.34 23.06
N HIS A 208 -14.26 0.91 22.08
CA HIS A 208 -14.61 0.88 20.65
C HIS A 208 -13.71 -0.06 19.83
N GLN A 209 -13.04 -1.01 20.49
CA GLN A 209 -11.94 -1.77 19.90
C GLN A 209 -12.32 -2.45 18.58
N ASP A 210 -13.43 -3.19 18.57
CA ASP A 210 -13.85 -3.96 17.40
C ASP A 210 -14.25 -3.06 16.23
N LEU A 211 -14.91 -1.93 16.53
CA LEU A 211 -15.26 -0.91 15.53
C LEU A 211 -14.00 -0.28 14.92
N LEU A 212 -13.01 0.08 15.74
CA LEU A 212 -11.73 0.63 15.27
C LEU A 212 -10.95 -0.37 14.41
N ILE A 213 -10.97 -1.66 14.75
CA ILE A 213 -10.37 -2.72 13.92
C ILE A 213 -11.09 -2.86 12.58
N ASP A 214 -12.42 -2.78 12.54
CA ASP A 214 -13.18 -2.82 11.29
C ASP A 214 -12.93 -1.56 10.43
N VAL A 215 -12.76 -0.39 11.05
CA VAL A 215 -12.39 0.87 10.38
C VAL A 215 -10.99 0.77 9.77
N ALA A 216 -10.01 0.26 10.52
CA ALA A 216 -8.66 -0.02 10.03
C ALA A 216 -8.69 -1.00 8.83
N ARG A 217 -9.48 -2.09 8.94
CA ARG A 217 -9.65 -3.07 7.85
C ARG A 217 -10.26 -2.43 6.59
N LEU A 218 -11.18 -1.49 6.74
CA LEU A 218 -11.78 -0.75 5.63
C LEU A 218 -10.76 0.22 4.99
N GLY A 219 -9.83 0.79 5.76
CA GLY A 219 -8.72 1.58 5.22
C GLY A 219 -7.84 0.75 4.31
N ASP A 220 -7.13 -0.21 4.87
CA ASP A 220 -6.03 -0.89 4.19
C ASP A 220 -6.51 -1.92 3.17
N PHE A 221 -7.48 -2.74 3.58
CA PHE A 221 -7.93 -3.85 2.75
C PHE A 221 -9.16 -3.48 1.93
N SER A 222 -9.77 -2.32 2.21
CA SER A 222 -11.02 -1.90 1.58
C SER A 222 -12.04 -3.02 1.66
N ARG A 223 -12.20 -3.62 2.84
CA ARG A 223 -13.03 -4.81 3.03
C ARG A 223 -13.81 -4.74 4.32
N GLY A 224 -15.10 -5.00 4.23
CA GLY A 224 -16.03 -4.94 5.35
C GLY A 224 -17.43 -4.56 4.90
N THR A 225 -18.43 -4.95 5.68
CA THR A 225 -19.84 -4.69 5.41
C THR A 225 -20.59 -4.07 6.59
N SER A 226 -19.91 -3.85 7.73
CA SER A 226 -20.50 -3.20 8.90
C SER A 226 -20.97 -1.78 8.54
N PRO A 227 -22.29 -1.49 8.61
CA PRO A 227 -22.79 -0.16 8.29
C PRO A 227 -22.23 0.92 9.21
N GLN A 228 -21.97 0.59 10.47
CA GLN A 228 -21.37 1.52 11.44
C GLN A 228 -19.91 1.81 11.07
N ALA A 229 -19.12 0.78 10.77
CA ALA A 229 -17.72 0.96 10.37
C ALA A 229 -17.58 1.75 9.06
N LEU A 230 -18.45 1.50 8.07
CA LEU A 230 -18.49 2.26 6.82
C LEU A 230 -18.80 3.74 7.06
N ARG A 231 -19.79 4.06 7.90
CA ARG A 231 -20.11 5.45 8.26
C ARG A 231 -18.91 6.13 8.92
N VAL A 232 -18.27 5.48 9.89
CA VAL A 232 -17.10 6.02 10.58
C VAL A 232 -15.93 6.21 9.62
N ALA A 233 -15.58 5.19 8.84
CA ALA A 233 -14.47 5.23 7.88
C ALA A 233 -14.64 6.35 6.84
N PHE A 234 -15.82 6.44 6.21
CA PHE A 234 -16.09 7.51 5.26
C PHE A 234 -16.13 8.89 5.91
N THR A 235 -16.66 9.01 7.14
CA THR A 235 -16.61 10.27 7.88
C THR A 235 -15.17 10.71 8.14
N LEU A 236 -14.31 9.84 8.65
CA LEU A 236 -12.93 10.18 8.98
C LEU A 236 -12.11 10.55 7.74
N ASN A 237 -12.27 9.80 6.64
CA ASN A 237 -11.66 10.14 5.34
C ASN A 237 -12.15 11.49 4.81
N SER A 238 -13.46 11.75 4.87
CA SER A 238 -14.04 13.02 4.44
C SER A 238 -13.53 14.20 5.28
N LEU A 239 -13.45 14.04 6.60
CA LEU A 239 -12.88 15.06 7.49
C LEU A 239 -11.42 15.34 7.17
N ALA A 240 -10.61 14.31 6.88
CA ALA A 240 -9.22 14.45 6.49
C ALA A 240 -9.06 15.16 5.14
N ALA A 241 -9.90 14.82 4.15
CA ALA A 241 -9.91 15.44 2.83
C ALA A 241 -10.33 16.92 2.85
N GLN A 242 -11.14 17.33 3.83
CA GLN A 242 -11.61 18.71 3.99
C GLN A 242 -10.59 19.64 4.67
N VAL A 243 -9.46 19.12 5.16
CA VAL A 243 -8.44 19.93 5.84
C VAL A 243 -7.79 20.89 4.84
N LYS A 244 -8.08 22.18 5.00
CA LYS A 244 -7.49 23.25 4.17
C LYS A 244 -6.03 23.43 4.52
N ARG A 245 -5.17 23.40 3.49
CA ARG A 245 -3.72 23.60 3.61
C ARG A 245 -3.37 24.95 2.97
N PRO A 246 -2.90 25.94 3.74
CA PRO A 246 -2.48 27.22 3.18
C PRO A 246 -1.15 27.06 2.45
N GLY A 247 -1.14 27.34 1.14
CA GLY A 247 0.09 27.32 0.33
C GLY A 247 0.69 25.93 0.14
N VAL A 248 1.97 25.90 -0.23
CA VAL A 248 2.76 24.67 -0.34
C VAL A 248 3.37 24.39 1.03
N LEU A 249 2.98 23.27 1.63
CA LEU A 249 3.55 22.78 2.89
C LEU A 249 4.43 21.57 2.61
N ASP A 250 5.43 21.35 3.46
CA ASP A 250 6.11 20.07 3.49
C ASP A 250 5.17 18.95 3.96
N ALA A 251 5.55 17.70 3.69
CA ALA A 251 4.71 16.54 3.92
C ALA A 251 4.35 16.35 5.40
N ASP A 252 5.31 16.55 6.32
CA ASP A 252 5.10 16.33 7.75
C ASP A 252 4.23 17.42 8.35
N THR A 253 4.41 18.69 7.95
CA THR A 253 3.51 19.78 8.37
C THR A 253 2.09 19.55 7.87
N ALA A 254 1.92 19.13 6.62
CA ALA A 254 0.61 18.79 6.06
C ALA A 254 -0.04 17.62 6.83
N LEU A 255 0.76 16.62 7.19
CA LEU A 255 0.33 15.46 7.96
C LEU A 255 -0.10 15.85 9.38
N LEU A 256 0.70 16.66 10.06
CA LEU A 256 0.37 17.20 11.40
C LEU A 256 -0.94 17.98 11.38
N GLN A 257 -1.17 18.82 10.36
CA GLN A 257 -2.44 19.55 10.22
C GLN A 257 -3.63 18.61 10.01
N THR A 258 -3.48 17.57 9.19
CA THR A 258 -4.54 16.57 9.00
C THR A 258 -4.88 15.86 10.32
N TYR A 259 -3.89 15.33 11.05
CA TYR A 259 -4.13 14.70 12.34
C TYR A 259 -4.71 15.66 13.38
N ARG A 260 -4.26 16.92 13.41
CA ARG A 260 -4.76 17.94 14.35
C ARG A 260 -6.24 18.25 14.14
N ALA A 261 -6.71 18.19 12.89
CA ALA A 261 -8.11 18.41 12.56
C ALA A 261 -9.01 17.20 12.85
N VAL A 262 -8.46 15.98 12.74
CA VAL A 262 -9.25 14.72 12.80
C VAL A 262 -9.24 14.08 14.18
N LEU A 263 -8.09 13.96 14.86
CA LEU A 263 -7.95 13.23 16.13
C LEU A 263 -8.96 13.67 17.22
N PRO A 264 -9.19 14.97 17.47
CA PRO A 264 -10.16 15.40 18.48
C PRO A 264 -11.61 14.98 18.19
N LYS A 265 -11.92 14.62 16.95
CA LYS A 265 -13.27 14.24 16.52
C LYS A 265 -13.50 12.73 16.56
N VAL A 266 -12.45 11.91 16.66
CA VAL A 266 -12.55 10.45 16.51
C VAL A 266 -13.54 9.85 17.51
N GLY A 267 -13.42 10.15 18.81
CA GLY A 267 -14.33 9.63 19.83
C GLY A 267 -15.80 9.96 19.55
N HIS A 268 -16.10 11.20 19.18
CA HIS A 268 -17.46 11.63 18.86
C HIS A 268 -17.99 10.99 17.57
N VAL A 269 -17.12 10.78 16.56
CA VAL A 269 -17.50 10.06 15.32
C VAL A 269 -17.82 8.59 15.62
N LEU A 270 -17.10 7.94 16.53
CA LEU A 270 -17.36 6.55 16.94
C LEU A 270 -18.72 6.41 17.64
N GLU A 271 -19.05 7.33 18.55
CA GLU A 271 -20.26 7.31 19.37
C GLU A 271 -21.49 7.83 18.61
N HIS A 272 -21.31 8.84 17.76
CA HIS A 272 -22.40 9.57 17.12
C HIS A 272 -22.19 9.75 15.60
N PRO A 273 -21.93 8.68 14.83
CA PRO A 273 -21.62 8.79 13.41
C PRO A 273 -22.76 9.49 12.63
N GLY A 274 -24.02 9.31 13.04
CA GLY A 274 -25.19 9.93 12.39
C GLY A 274 -25.16 11.46 12.33
N GLN A 275 -24.47 12.14 13.25
CA GLN A 275 -24.30 13.60 13.21
C GLN A 275 -23.37 14.05 12.07
N TYR A 276 -22.61 13.12 11.49
CA TYR A 276 -21.71 13.35 10.36
C TYR A 276 -22.25 12.78 9.06
N ALA A 277 -23.58 12.69 8.88
CA ALA A 277 -24.19 12.21 7.64
C ALA A 277 -23.66 12.95 6.39
N HIS A 278 -23.45 14.26 6.49
CA HIS A 278 -22.86 15.07 5.43
C HIS A 278 -21.45 14.62 5.01
N CYS A 279 -20.69 13.94 5.88
CA CYS A 279 -19.37 13.41 5.57
C CYS A 279 -19.43 12.03 4.90
N TYR A 280 -20.32 11.12 5.35
CA TYR A 280 -20.30 9.73 4.88
C TYR A 280 -21.29 9.41 3.76
N LEU A 281 -22.34 10.21 3.55
CA LEU A 281 -23.41 9.86 2.61
C LEU A 281 -22.92 9.69 1.18
N GLU A 282 -21.99 10.53 0.73
CA GLU A 282 -21.39 10.42 -0.61
C GLU A 282 -20.67 9.08 -0.78
N GLY A 283 -19.80 8.70 0.17
CA GLY A 283 -19.11 7.41 0.15
C GLY A 283 -20.07 6.21 0.22
N MET A 284 -21.13 6.30 1.02
CA MET A 284 -22.18 5.28 1.07
C MET A 284 -22.92 5.14 -0.26
N HIS A 285 -23.25 6.27 -0.92
CA HIS A 285 -23.91 6.26 -2.23
C HIS A 285 -22.98 5.72 -3.33
N HIS A 286 -21.69 6.07 -3.27
CA HIS A 286 -20.66 5.55 -4.17
C HIS A 286 -20.52 4.02 -4.07
N LEU A 287 -20.43 3.51 -2.85
CA LEU A 287 -20.43 2.07 -2.58
C LEU A 287 -21.73 1.41 -3.08
N ALA A 288 -22.90 1.95 -2.71
CA ALA A 288 -24.19 1.40 -3.13
C ALA A 288 -24.37 1.39 -4.66
N ARG A 289 -23.90 2.42 -5.37
CA ARG A 289 -23.89 2.45 -6.84
C ARG A 289 -23.03 1.33 -7.41
N SER A 290 -21.84 1.13 -6.85
CA SER A 290 -20.91 0.08 -7.27
C SER A 290 -21.48 -1.31 -6.99
N GLU A 291 -22.08 -1.52 -5.81
CA GLU A 291 -22.77 -2.75 -5.43
C GLU A 291 -23.93 -3.10 -6.38
N ARG A 292 -24.77 -2.11 -6.74
CA ARG A 292 -25.85 -2.31 -7.72
C ARG A 292 -25.31 -2.76 -9.07
N LEU A 293 -24.22 -2.15 -9.53
CA LEU A 293 -23.58 -2.54 -10.77
C LEU A 293 -23.04 -3.97 -10.69
N LEU A 294 -22.35 -4.31 -9.60
CA LEU A 294 -21.79 -5.65 -9.44
C LEU A 294 -22.85 -6.75 -9.20
N ASN A 295 -24.08 -6.37 -8.87
CA ASN A 295 -25.24 -7.26 -8.80
C ASN A 295 -26.08 -7.29 -10.08
N HIS A 296 -25.72 -6.52 -11.11
CA HIS A 296 -26.42 -6.54 -12.39
C HIS A 296 -26.32 -7.95 -13.02
N PRO A 297 -27.39 -8.50 -13.64
CA PRO A 297 -27.37 -9.86 -14.19
C PRO A 297 -26.30 -10.12 -15.26
N GLU A 298 -25.89 -9.08 -15.99
CA GLU A 298 -24.82 -9.16 -16.99
C GLU A 298 -23.41 -8.99 -16.39
N THR A 299 -23.30 -8.61 -15.11
CA THR A 299 -21.99 -8.58 -14.44
C THR A 299 -21.58 -10.00 -14.10
N ARG A 300 -20.39 -10.41 -14.56
CA ARG A 300 -19.85 -11.75 -14.31
C ARG A 300 -18.55 -11.68 -13.54
N LEU A 301 -18.46 -12.43 -12.44
CA LEU A 301 -17.22 -12.69 -11.70
C LEU A 301 -16.72 -14.10 -12.04
N VAL A 302 -15.48 -14.21 -12.48
CA VAL A 302 -14.77 -15.49 -12.69
C VAL A 302 -13.50 -15.48 -11.85
N GLU A 303 -13.27 -16.52 -11.05
CA GLU A 303 -12.06 -16.67 -10.22
C GLU A 303 -11.15 -17.77 -10.77
N TYR A 304 -9.86 -17.46 -10.91
CA TYR A 304 -8.76 -18.36 -11.24
C TYR A 304 -7.83 -18.45 -10.02
N LYS A 305 -8.17 -19.36 -9.11
CA LYS A 305 -7.53 -19.46 -7.78
C LYS A 305 -6.08 -19.92 -7.83
N ASP A 306 -5.74 -20.69 -8.86
CA ASP A 306 -4.39 -21.19 -9.16
C ASP A 306 -3.38 -20.05 -9.41
N VAL A 307 -3.86 -18.91 -9.91
CA VAL A 307 -3.05 -17.71 -10.17
C VAL A 307 -3.50 -16.49 -9.33
N ASP A 308 -4.29 -16.71 -8.28
CA ASP A 308 -4.83 -15.70 -7.36
C ASP A 308 -5.53 -14.51 -8.07
N LEU A 309 -6.25 -14.78 -9.16
CA LEU A 309 -6.91 -13.77 -10.01
C LEU A 309 -8.43 -13.87 -9.95
N ALA A 310 -9.09 -12.73 -9.75
CA ALA A 310 -10.53 -12.55 -9.98
C ALA A 310 -10.77 -11.59 -11.15
N VAL A 311 -11.64 -11.98 -12.08
CA VAL A 311 -12.00 -11.19 -13.25
C VAL A 311 -13.46 -10.77 -13.15
N PHE A 312 -13.70 -9.46 -13.14
CA PHE A 312 -15.01 -8.84 -13.19
C PHE A 312 -15.28 -8.35 -14.61
N HIS A 313 -16.26 -8.94 -15.28
CA HIS A 313 -16.79 -8.44 -16.54
C HIS A 313 -17.98 -7.55 -16.23
N LEU A 314 -17.86 -6.26 -16.50
CA LEU A 314 -18.95 -5.30 -16.35
C LEU A 314 -19.87 -5.34 -17.60
N PRO A 315 -21.16 -5.00 -17.46
CA PRO A 315 -22.12 -5.01 -18.56
C PRO A 315 -21.69 -4.07 -19.70
N ALA A 316 -21.66 -4.56 -20.93
CA ALA A 316 -21.20 -3.78 -22.10
C ALA A 316 -22.15 -2.62 -22.47
N ALA A 317 -23.42 -2.73 -22.11
CA ALA A 317 -24.44 -1.71 -22.37
C ALA A 317 -24.39 -0.54 -21.37
N LEU A 318 -23.44 -0.53 -20.42
CA LEU A 318 -23.26 0.61 -19.54
C LEU A 318 -22.92 1.86 -20.36
N VAL A 319 -23.72 2.90 -20.18
CA VAL A 319 -23.40 4.22 -20.70
C VAL A 319 -22.10 4.69 -20.04
N THR A 320 -21.19 5.25 -20.83
CA THR A 320 -19.87 5.73 -20.37
C THR A 320 -19.96 6.73 -19.22
N ASP A 321 -21.08 7.42 -19.06
CA ASP A 321 -21.31 8.37 -17.95
C ASP A 321 -21.32 7.70 -16.56
N HIS A 322 -21.39 6.36 -16.49
CA HIS A 322 -21.32 5.60 -15.24
C HIS A 322 -19.92 5.17 -14.83
N LEU A 323 -18.94 5.26 -15.73
CA LEU A 323 -17.56 4.78 -15.53
C LEU A 323 -16.56 5.88 -15.88
N ASP A 324 -15.52 6.01 -15.07
CA ASP A 324 -14.40 6.91 -15.36
C ASP A 324 -13.11 6.08 -15.43
N TYR A 325 -12.68 5.75 -16.65
CA TYR A 325 -11.47 4.94 -16.90
C TYR A 325 -10.17 5.62 -16.45
N GLN A 326 -10.18 6.94 -16.22
CA GLN A 326 -9.02 7.65 -15.68
C GLN A 326 -8.92 7.43 -14.17
N GLN A 327 -10.05 7.27 -13.48
CA GLN A 327 -10.10 6.96 -12.05
C GLN A 327 -9.78 5.50 -11.76
N SER A 328 -9.40 5.24 -10.51
CA SER A 328 -9.16 3.88 -10.03
C SER A 328 -10.46 3.06 -10.04
N TYR A 329 -10.37 1.77 -10.38
CA TYR A 329 -11.53 0.88 -10.45
C TYR A 329 -12.63 1.41 -11.38
N PHE A 330 -12.26 2.12 -12.45
CA PHE A 330 -13.19 2.81 -13.35
C PHE A 330 -14.15 3.79 -12.63
N GLY A 331 -13.71 4.42 -11.53
CA GLY A 331 -14.52 5.33 -10.73
C GLY A 331 -15.52 4.65 -9.80
N LEU A 332 -15.40 3.34 -9.61
CA LEU A 332 -16.23 2.54 -8.70
C LEU A 332 -15.54 2.34 -7.34
N SER A 333 -16.31 1.92 -6.35
CA SER A 333 -15.79 1.62 -5.01
C SER A 333 -15.04 0.30 -5.02
N ASN A 334 -13.75 0.33 -4.69
CA ASN A 334 -12.91 -0.86 -4.51
C ASN A 334 -13.47 -1.82 -3.43
N ILE A 335 -14.15 -1.30 -2.41
CA ILE A 335 -14.82 -2.11 -1.37
C ILE A 335 -15.80 -3.11 -1.98
N ALA A 336 -16.54 -2.70 -3.03
CA ALA A 336 -17.52 -3.57 -3.68
C ALA A 336 -16.86 -4.77 -4.37
N PHE A 337 -15.69 -4.57 -4.98
CA PHE A 337 -14.92 -5.65 -5.60
C PHE A 337 -14.28 -6.55 -4.54
N HIS A 338 -13.60 -5.95 -3.56
CA HIS A 338 -12.81 -6.68 -2.56
C HIS A 338 -13.66 -7.53 -1.61
N ASN A 339 -14.93 -7.16 -1.40
CA ASN A 339 -15.89 -7.95 -0.64
C ASN A 339 -16.34 -9.23 -1.36
N ARG A 340 -16.31 -9.27 -2.70
CA ARG A 340 -16.82 -10.39 -3.52
C ARG A 340 -15.81 -11.49 -3.80
N THR A 341 -14.52 -11.21 -3.62
CA THR A 341 -13.47 -12.16 -3.94
C THR A 341 -12.41 -12.25 -2.85
N ARG A 342 -11.86 -13.45 -2.70
CA ARG A 342 -10.65 -13.70 -1.92
C ARG A 342 -9.39 -13.69 -2.80
N CYS A 343 -9.46 -13.38 -4.08
CA CYS A 343 -8.27 -13.27 -4.92
C CYS A 343 -7.48 -11.99 -4.61
N GLY A 344 -6.16 -12.08 -4.73
CA GLY A 344 -5.18 -11.00 -4.48
C GLY A 344 -4.96 -10.09 -5.67
N VAL A 345 -5.25 -10.59 -6.87
CA VAL A 345 -5.25 -9.83 -8.13
C VAL A 345 -6.69 -9.69 -8.61
N VAL A 346 -7.08 -8.47 -8.97
CA VAL A 346 -8.42 -8.16 -9.48
C VAL A 346 -8.27 -7.54 -10.87
N ALA A 347 -8.89 -8.15 -11.88
CA ALA A 347 -9.03 -7.59 -13.21
C ALA A 347 -10.47 -7.10 -13.41
N ILE A 348 -10.64 -5.89 -13.94
CA ILE A 348 -11.93 -5.26 -14.23
C ILE A 348 -11.98 -4.99 -15.73
N VAL A 349 -13.01 -5.49 -16.37
CA VAL A 349 -13.15 -5.52 -17.83
C VAL A 349 -14.43 -4.82 -18.22
N HIS A 350 -14.34 -3.87 -19.16
CA HIS A 350 -15.49 -3.23 -19.78
C HIS A 350 -15.19 -2.92 -21.24
N GLY A 351 -15.82 -3.67 -22.17
CA GLY A 351 -15.48 -3.61 -23.59
C GLY A 351 -14.00 -3.96 -23.83
N ALA A 352 -13.24 -3.03 -24.41
CA ALA A 352 -11.78 -3.16 -24.59
C ALA A 352 -10.98 -2.64 -23.38
N ALA A 353 -11.62 -1.99 -22.40
CA ALA A 353 -10.94 -1.48 -21.21
C ALA A 353 -10.62 -2.61 -20.24
N LEU A 354 -9.37 -2.66 -19.80
CA LEU A 354 -8.86 -3.57 -18.78
C LEU A 354 -8.08 -2.76 -17.73
N GLU A 355 -8.43 -2.96 -16.46
CA GLU A 355 -7.63 -2.53 -15.33
C GLU A 355 -7.32 -3.73 -14.44
N VAL A 356 -6.03 -3.97 -14.16
CA VAL A 356 -5.57 -5.03 -13.27
C VAL A 356 -4.98 -4.41 -12.02
N ARG A 357 -5.41 -4.86 -10.85
CA ARG A 357 -4.99 -4.37 -9.52
C ARG A 357 -4.39 -5.50 -8.71
N GLN A 358 -3.27 -5.23 -8.07
CA GLN A 358 -2.77 -6.07 -6.98
C GLN A 358 -3.17 -5.45 -5.65
N ARG A 359 -3.86 -6.21 -4.81
CA ARG A 359 -4.48 -5.68 -3.59
C ARG A 359 -3.45 -5.44 -2.48
N TYR A 360 -3.77 -4.55 -1.56
CA TYR A 360 -2.91 -4.18 -0.44
C TYR A 360 -2.45 -5.40 0.40
N GLU A 361 -3.28 -6.44 0.55
CA GLU A 361 -2.91 -7.66 1.30
C GLU A 361 -1.70 -8.43 0.75
N SER A 362 -1.28 -8.13 -0.48
CA SER A 362 -0.08 -8.70 -1.10
C SER A 362 1.18 -7.84 -0.90
N TRP A 363 1.01 -6.62 -0.39
CA TRP A 363 2.11 -5.71 -0.08
C TRP A 363 2.62 -5.88 1.35
N VAL A 364 1.72 -6.03 2.33
CA VAL A 364 2.03 -6.05 3.77
C VAL A 364 2.42 -7.40 4.35
N GLU A 365 3.09 -7.37 5.51
CA GLU A 365 3.29 -8.56 6.33
C GLU A 365 1.97 -9.03 6.92
N ARG A 366 1.63 -10.29 6.68
CA ARG A 366 0.45 -10.94 7.23
C ARG A 366 0.85 -12.12 8.10
N ILE A 367 0.22 -12.20 9.27
CA ILE A 367 0.38 -13.31 10.21
C ILE A 367 -0.66 -14.42 9.97
N SER A 368 -1.71 -14.15 9.19
CA SER A 368 -2.74 -15.14 8.87
C SER A 368 -3.37 -14.91 7.50
N GLY A 369 -3.91 -15.99 6.93
CA GLY A 369 -4.53 -16.04 5.62
C GLY A 369 -3.60 -16.57 4.53
N ILE A 370 -4.08 -16.53 3.29
CA ILE A 370 -3.33 -17.03 2.13
C ILE A 370 -2.15 -16.07 1.84
N PRO A 371 -0.91 -16.57 1.74
CA PRO A 371 0.22 -15.79 1.24
C PRO A 371 -0.06 -15.28 -0.17
N ARG A 372 0.20 -14.00 -0.43
CA ARG A 372 -0.08 -13.37 -1.73
C ARG A 372 1.18 -12.74 -2.32
N PRO A 373 2.13 -13.54 -2.80
CA PRO A 373 3.28 -12.99 -3.50
C PRO A 373 2.85 -12.27 -4.78
N ARG A 374 3.45 -11.11 -5.06
CA ARG A 374 3.14 -10.35 -6.29
C ARG A 374 4.06 -10.73 -7.43
N ARG A 375 3.50 -10.68 -8.63
CA ARG A 375 4.25 -10.71 -9.89
C ARG A 375 4.52 -9.28 -10.33
N ASP A 376 5.70 -9.00 -10.88
CA ASP A 376 5.96 -7.68 -11.46
C ASP A 376 5.26 -7.56 -12.82
N LEU A 377 4.11 -6.87 -12.84
CA LEU A 377 3.35 -6.70 -14.08
C LEU A 377 4.05 -5.77 -15.07
N ALA A 378 5.16 -5.10 -14.72
CA ALA A 378 5.91 -4.30 -15.69
C ALA A 378 6.51 -5.15 -16.82
N ILE A 379 6.76 -6.44 -16.56
CA ILE A 379 7.17 -7.40 -17.59
C ILE A 379 6.04 -7.55 -18.62
N PHE A 380 4.81 -7.73 -18.15
CA PHE A 380 3.62 -7.87 -18.98
C PHE A 380 3.26 -6.56 -19.70
N THR A 381 3.33 -5.42 -19.00
CA THR A 381 3.13 -4.08 -19.58
C THR A 381 4.04 -3.83 -20.76
N ARG A 382 5.31 -4.22 -20.68
CA ARG A 382 6.23 -4.10 -21.82
C ARG A 382 5.82 -4.97 -23.00
N ALA A 383 5.43 -6.21 -22.75
CA ALA A 383 5.00 -7.13 -23.80
C ALA A 383 3.78 -6.57 -24.53
N LEU A 384 2.82 -6.00 -23.79
CA LEU A 384 1.69 -5.27 -24.37
C LEU A 384 2.18 -4.09 -25.20
N GLN A 385 3.03 -3.23 -24.62
CA GLN A 385 3.47 -1.99 -25.27
C GLN A 385 4.29 -2.19 -26.54
N GLN A 386 5.04 -3.29 -26.67
CA GLN A 386 5.87 -3.59 -27.84
C GLN A 386 5.07 -3.70 -29.14
N ASP A 387 3.82 -4.11 -29.03
CA ASP A 387 2.98 -4.47 -30.15
C ASP A 387 1.83 -3.47 -30.39
N GLU A 388 1.62 -2.53 -29.46
CA GLU A 388 0.62 -1.48 -29.59
C GLU A 388 1.00 -0.45 -30.65
N ARG A 389 -0.02 0.20 -31.22
CA ARG A 389 0.14 1.31 -32.18
C ARG A 389 0.21 2.66 -31.47
N GLU A 390 0.51 3.71 -32.22
CA GLU A 390 0.38 5.09 -31.75
C GLU A 390 -1.01 5.32 -31.15
N GLY A 391 -1.07 5.81 -29.90
CA GLY A 391 -2.31 6.20 -29.21
C GLY A 391 -2.71 5.36 -28.00
N CYS A 392 -2.23 4.11 -27.82
CA CYS A 392 -2.38 3.38 -26.55
C CYS A 392 -1.05 3.26 -25.82
N THR A 393 -1.06 3.68 -24.56
CA THR A 393 0.08 3.55 -23.66
C THR A 393 -0.32 2.77 -22.43
N TRP A 394 0.30 1.61 -22.27
CA TRP A 394 0.14 0.77 -21.08
C TRP A 394 1.07 1.25 -19.97
N HIS A 395 0.52 1.34 -18.77
CA HIS A 395 1.26 1.73 -17.59
C HIS A 395 1.03 0.72 -16.48
N TYR A 396 2.08 0.39 -15.74
CA TYR A 396 1.99 -0.32 -14.47
C TYR A 396 2.63 0.51 -13.37
N GLY A 397 1.95 0.56 -12.22
CA GLY A 397 2.36 1.40 -11.09
C GLY A 397 3.65 0.99 -10.40
N GLY A 398 4.25 -0.16 -10.68
CA GLY A 398 5.43 -0.68 -9.96
C GLY A 398 5.04 -1.61 -8.82
N VAL A 399 5.81 -2.68 -8.63
CA VAL A 399 5.47 -3.77 -7.69
C VAL A 399 5.58 -3.36 -6.22
N GLU A 400 6.46 -2.40 -5.96
CA GLU A 400 6.76 -1.80 -4.66
C GLU A 400 5.66 -0.88 -4.13
N ASN A 401 4.73 -0.44 -4.98
CA ASN A 401 3.65 0.43 -4.56
C ASN A 401 2.53 -0.35 -3.86
N ILE A 402 1.79 0.29 -2.96
CA ILE A 402 0.84 -0.40 -2.06
C ILE A 402 -0.31 -1.11 -2.79
N MET A 403 -0.84 -0.54 -3.88
CA MET A 403 -1.94 -1.10 -4.67
C MET A 403 -1.78 -0.78 -6.17
N PRO A 404 -0.75 -1.35 -6.83
CA PRO A 404 -0.39 -0.95 -8.16
C PRO A 404 -1.42 -1.42 -9.17
N ALA A 405 -1.57 -0.62 -10.22
CA ALA A 405 -2.51 -0.85 -11.30
C ALA A 405 -1.77 -1.03 -12.61
N LEU A 406 -2.21 -1.98 -13.44
CA LEU A 406 -1.91 -2.03 -14.86
C LEU A 406 -3.15 -1.56 -15.64
N LYS A 407 -3.00 -0.53 -16.48
CA LYS A 407 -4.08 -0.03 -17.35
C LYS A 407 -3.54 0.64 -18.62
N CYS A 408 -4.32 0.67 -19.71
CA CYS A 408 -4.04 1.53 -20.86
C CYS A 408 -4.69 2.91 -20.64
N ALA A 409 -3.96 3.98 -20.94
CA ALA A 409 -4.46 5.35 -20.81
C ALA A 409 -5.67 5.63 -21.72
N ASN A 410 -5.64 5.05 -22.93
CA ASN A 410 -6.68 5.14 -23.95
C ASN A 410 -7.12 3.74 -24.37
N PRO A 411 -7.98 3.07 -23.59
CA PRO A 411 -8.34 1.67 -23.86
C PRO A 411 -9.03 1.47 -25.22
N GLY A 412 -9.71 2.48 -25.78
CA GLY A 412 -10.31 2.40 -27.11
C GLY A 412 -9.29 2.32 -28.27
N ALA A 413 -8.02 2.61 -28.01
CA ALA A 413 -6.95 2.56 -29.01
C ALA A 413 -6.12 1.26 -28.96
N THR A 414 -6.37 0.37 -27.98
CA THR A 414 -5.68 -0.92 -27.93
C THR A 414 -6.09 -1.79 -29.10
N ARG A 415 -5.13 -2.48 -29.71
CA ARG A 415 -5.42 -3.47 -30.77
C ARG A 415 -5.95 -4.80 -30.24
N TYR A 416 -5.95 -4.98 -28.92
CA TYR A 416 -6.21 -6.26 -28.28
C TYR A 416 -7.65 -6.39 -27.79
N SER A 417 -8.25 -7.56 -27.99
CA SER A 417 -9.52 -7.85 -27.33
C SER A 417 -9.28 -8.13 -25.84
N SER A 418 -10.29 -7.87 -25.01
CA SER A 418 -10.20 -8.15 -23.57
C SER A 418 -9.99 -9.64 -23.29
N GLU A 419 -10.55 -10.53 -24.12
CA GLU A 419 -10.38 -11.98 -24.01
C GLU A 419 -8.92 -12.39 -24.22
N MET A 420 -8.25 -11.80 -25.22
CA MET A 420 -6.84 -12.03 -25.47
C MET A 420 -6.00 -11.53 -24.30
N LEU A 421 -6.23 -10.29 -23.85
CA LEU A 421 -5.50 -9.71 -22.72
C LEU A 421 -5.64 -10.56 -21.44
N LEU A 422 -6.84 -11.06 -21.16
CA LEU A 422 -7.09 -11.92 -19.99
C LEU A 422 -6.45 -13.31 -20.15
N MET A 423 -6.43 -13.87 -21.35
CA MET A 423 -5.74 -15.14 -21.62
C MET A 423 -4.24 -14.99 -21.34
N GLU A 424 -3.61 -13.98 -21.91
CA GLU A 424 -2.18 -13.71 -21.74
C GLU A 424 -1.83 -13.33 -20.30
N LEU A 425 -2.66 -12.53 -19.63
CA LEU A 425 -2.47 -12.20 -18.21
C LEU A 425 -2.45 -13.46 -17.36
N ARG A 426 -3.36 -14.42 -17.59
CA ARG A 426 -3.38 -15.68 -16.83
C ARG A 426 -2.13 -16.52 -17.08
N GLN A 427 -1.70 -16.63 -18.34
CA GLN A 427 -0.46 -17.33 -18.69
C GLN A 427 0.74 -16.67 -18.00
N PHE A 428 0.86 -15.35 -18.11
CA PHE A 428 1.90 -14.59 -17.45
C PHE A 428 1.90 -14.80 -15.92
N LEU A 429 0.75 -14.70 -15.25
CA LEU A 429 0.67 -14.88 -13.80
C LEU A 429 1.04 -16.30 -13.35
N ALA A 430 0.82 -17.30 -14.19
CA ALA A 430 1.18 -18.70 -13.92
C ALA A 430 2.70 -18.93 -13.97
N VAL A 431 3.42 -18.21 -14.84
CA VAL A 431 4.86 -18.43 -15.07
C VAL A 431 5.77 -17.39 -14.44
N ALA A 432 5.26 -16.18 -14.17
CA ALA A 432 6.06 -15.08 -13.65
C ALA A 432 6.61 -15.40 -12.26
N PRO A 433 7.90 -15.15 -12.00
CA PRO A 433 8.47 -15.35 -10.67
C PRO A 433 7.87 -14.37 -9.67
N VAL A 434 8.02 -14.69 -8.38
CA VAL A 434 7.62 -13.75 -7.33
C VAL A 434 8.57 -12.57 -7.37
N ALA A 435 8.03 -11.36 -7.43
CA ALA A 435 8.81 -10.14 -7.37
C ALA A 435 8.71 -9.46 -6.00
N TRP A 436 7.61 -9.63 -5.27
CA TRP A 436 7.42 -9.06 -3.94
C TRP A 436 6.74 -10.03 -2.97
N TRP A 437 7.26 -10.08 -1.75
CA TRP A 437 6.70 -10.85 -0.64
C TRP A 437 6.19 -9.92 0.46
N GLY A 438 4.91 -9.98 0.80
CA GLY A 438 4.40 -9.20 1.94
C GLY A 438 5.02 -9.63 3.28
N SER A 439 5.20 -10.94 3.49
CA SER A 439 5.86 -11.52 4.65
C SER A 439 7.23 -12.10 4.27
N PRO A 440 8.24 -12.11 5.16
CA PRO A 440 9.53 -12.73 4.86
C PRO A 440 9.36 -14.18 4.40
N SER A 441 10.07 -14.55 3.32
CA SER A 441 10.15 -15.91 2.80
C SER A 441 10.82 -16.82 3.84
N GLY A 442 10.04 -17.35 4.77
CA GLY A 442 10.52 -18.12 5.92
C GLY A 442 9.47 -18.43 6.99
N SER A 443 8.30 -17.77 6.97
CA SER A 443 7.18 -18.11 7.87
C SER A 443 6.23 -19.19 7.33
N ALA A 444 6.49 -19.73 6.13
CA ALA A 444 5.84 -20.95 5.65
C ALA A 444 6.49 -22.21 6.25
N SER A 445 6.51 -22.29 7.58
CA SER A 445 6.81 -23.52 8.31
C SER A 445 5.79 -23.68 9.43
N GLY A 446 4.85 -24.61 9.26
CA GLY A 446 4.02 -25.13 10.34
C GLY A 446 2.54 -24.76 10.27
N ALA A 447 1.81 -25.37 9.34
CA ALA A 447 0.41 -25.74 9.56
C ALA A 447 0.15 -27.04 8.79
N GLY A 448 0.51 -28.16 9.43
CA GLY A 448 -0.17 -29.42 9.20
C GLY A 448 -1.49 -29.44 9.95
#